data_AF-A0A814M3A8-F1
#
_entry.id   AF-A0A814M3A8-F1
#
_cell.length_a   1.000
_cell.length_b   1.000
_cell.length_c   1.000
_cell.angle_alpha   90.00
_cell.angle_beta   90.00
_cell.angle_gamma   90.00
#
_symmetry.space_group_name_H-M   'P 1'
#
loop_
_entity.id
_entity.type
_entity.pdbx_description
1 polymer ?
#
loop_
_entity_poly.entity_id
_entity_poly.type
_entity_poly.pdbx_seq_one_letter_code
_entity_poly.pdbx_strand_id
1 'polypeptide(L)'
;MASTSGKRCTLSIEQKLKILEALKSKKADDVAKQFNIGYSTVKKIRQNEEEIRKIVMNNGNLSRKRKRESPNEEIGEALIVWFHQMRAQNATINGPLMMEKAKQLAITLEHQDFEPSYGWLERLKSRHNIKFIKISGEQAAADHAGAEYWINNVLPGVIEGYDLNDVFKCG
;
A
#
# COMPACT_ATOMS: atom_id res chain seq x y z
N MET A 1 38.71 -21.80 13.89
CA MET A 1 38.03 -20.77 13.07
C MET A 1 36.70 -20.43 13.74
N ALA A 2 36.55 -19.24 14.31
CA ALA A 2 35.34 -18.87 15.04
C ALA A 2 34.23 -18.51 14.04
N SER A 3 33.20 -19.37 13.95
CA SER A 3 31.98 -19.08 13.21
C SER A 3 31.21 -17.99 13.96
N THR A 4 31.32 -16.74 13.51
CA THR A 4 30.49 -15.64 14.02
C THR A 4 29.05 -15.85 13.54
N SER A 5 28.26 -16.52 14.35
CA SER A 5 26.80 -16.56 14.24
C SER A 5 26.27 -15.13 14.41
N GLY A 6 26.22 -14.38 13.32
CA GLY A 6 25.66 -13.03 13.29
C GLY A 6 24.17 -13.08 13.60
N LYS A 7 23.70 -12.19 14.49
CA LYS A 7 22.27 -12.01 14.78
C LYS A 7 21.51 -11.90 13.45
N ARG A 8 20.43 -12.68 13.29
CA ARG A 8 19.61 -12.69 12.07
C ARG A 8 19.01 -11.29 11.84
N CYS A 9 19.60 -10.51 10.94
CA CYS A 9 19.04 -9.24 10.51
C CYS A 9 17.80 -9.48 9.63
N THR A 10 16.65 -8.94 10.05
CA THR A 10 15.42 -8.97 9.25
C THR A 10 15.23 -7.63 8.55
N LEU A 11 15.45 -7.64 7.23
CA LEU A 11 15.39 -6.46 6.37
C LEU A 11 13.97 -6.26 5.82
N SER A 12 13.48 -5.02 5.83
CA SER A 12 12.24 -4.64 5.14
C SER A 12 12.42 -4.63 3.62
N ILE A 13 11.32 -4.62 2.87
CA ILE A 13 11.36 -4.46 1.41
C ILE A 13 12.03 -3.13 1.03
N GLU A 14 11.72 -2.06 1.77
CA GLU A 14 12.38 -0.75 1.59
C GLU A 14 13.91 -0.83 1.78
N GLN A 15 14.37 -1.52 2.83
CA GLN A 15 15.81 -1.69 3.07
C GLN A 15 16.47 -2.52 1.98
N LYS A 16 15.79 -3.56 1.49
CA LYS A 16 16.29 -4.38 0.38
C LYS A 16 16.38 -3.58 -0.91
N LEU A 17 15.44 -2.68 -1.19
CA LEU A 17 15.52 -1.75 -2.33
C LEU A 17 16.73 -0.83 -2.22
N LYS A 18 16.95 -0.20 -1.06
CA LYS A 18 18.13 0.65 -0.82
C LYS A 18 19.45 -0.10 -1.05
N ILE A 19 19.50 -1.38 -0.67
CA ILE A 19 20.66 -2.26 -0.93
C ILE A 19 20.83 -2.51 -2.44
N LEU A 20 19.75 -2.78 -3.18
CA LEU A 20 19.80 -2.96 -4.63
C LEU A 20 20.24 -1.69 -5.36
N GLU A 21 19.81 -0.52 -4.90
CA GLU A 21 20.26 0.77 -5.43
C GLU A 21 21.74 1.01 -5.15
N ALA A 22 22.21 0.72 -3.95
CA ALA A 22 23.63 0.83 -3.60
C ALA A 22 24.52 -0.12 -4.41
N LEU A 23 24.02 -1.31 -4.76
CA LEU A 23 24.72 -2.28 -5.61
C LEU A 23 24.93 -1.83 -7.06
N LYS A 24 24.19 -0.81 -7.54
CA LYS A 24 24.42 -0.24 -8.87
C LYS A 24 25.72 0.57 -8.95
N SER A 25 26.16 1.14 -7.83
CA SER A 25 27.32 2.03 -7.76
C SER A 25 28.51 1.47 -6.98
N LYS A 26 28.27 0.56 -6.02
CA LYS A 26 29.29 0.02 -5.11
C LYS A 26 29.44 -1.49 -5.26
N LYS A 27 30.62 -2.01 -4.88
CA LYS A 27 30.86 -3.45 -4.79
C LYS A 27 30.06 -4.05 -3.64
N ALA A 28 29.68 -5.33 -3.78
CA ALA A 28 28.87 -6.03 -2.79
C ALA A 28 29.53 -6.10 -1.39
N ASP A 29 30.87 -6.09 -1.31
CA ASP A 29 31.60 -6.06 -0.05
C ASP A 29 31.45 -4.73 0.70
N ASP A 30 31.52 -3.61 -0.03
CA ASP A 30 31.32 -2.27 0.53
C ASP A 30 29.87 -2.07 0.98
N VAL A 31 28.91 -2.60 0.21
CA VAL A 31 27.49 -2.59 0.58
C VAL A 31 27.24 -3.44 1.83
N ALA A 32 27.86 -4.61 1.93
CA ALA A 32 27.75 -5.46 3.11
C ALA A 32 28.21 -4.74 4.39
N LYS A 33 29.35 -4.04 4.32
CA LYS A 33 29.88 -3.21 5.42
C LYS A 33 28.97 -2.03 5.73
N GLN A 34 28.54 -1.29 4.71
CA GLN A 34 27.69 -0.10 4.87
C GLN A 34 26.37 -0.41 5.59
N PHE A 35 25.74 -1.54 5.26
CA PHE A 35 24.47 -1.95 5.84
C PHE A 35 24.61 -2.89 7.03
N ASN A 36 25.85 -3.18 7.46
CA ASN A 36 26.17 -4.13 8.53
C ASN A 36 25.46 -5.50 8.37
N ILE A 37 25.55 -6.06 7.16
CA ILE A 37 24.96 -7.35 6.80
C ILE A 37 26.01 -8.29 6.21
N GLY A 38 25.80 -9.60 6.34
CA GLY A 38 26.72 -10.57 5.74
C GLY A 38 26.69 -10.53 4.20
N TYR A 39 27.84 -10.75 3.56
CA TYR A 39 27.98 -10.82 2.10
C TYR A 39 26.97 -11.80 1.44
N SER A 40 26.74 -12.96 2.08
CA SER A 40 25.76 -13.94 1.64
C SER A 40 24.32 -13.38 1.59
N THR A 41 23.99 -12.43 2.47
CA THR A 41 22.69 -11.74 2.49
C THR A 41 22.56 -10.79 1.30
N VAL A 42 23.61 -10.02 1.00
CA VAL A 42 23.65 -9.12 -0.16
C VAL A 42 23.46 -9.92 -1.46
N LYS A 43 24.16 -11.06 -1.60
CA LYS A 43 24.01 -11.94 -2.76
C LYS A 43 22.59 -12.48 -2.92
N LYS A 44 21.95 -12.91 -1.82
CA LYS A 44 20.55 -13.37 -1.83
C LYS A 44 19.58 -12.26 -2.21
N ILE A 45 19.79 -11.03 -1.72
CA ILE A 45 18.95 -9.87 -2.09
C ILE A 45 19.06 -9.60 -3.59
N ARG A 46 20.28 -9.67 -4.14
CA ARG A 46 20.51 -9.51 -5.58
C ARG A 46 19.81 -10.60 -6.41
N GLN A 47 19.81 -11.85 -5.93
CA GLN A 47 19.11 -12.96 -6.61
C GLN A 47 17.59 -12.77 -6.61
N ASN A 48 17.03 -12.20 -5.54
CA ASN A 48 15.58 -11.97 -5.41
C ASN A 48 15.16 -10.55 -5.89
N GLU A 49 16.00 -9.88 -6.69
CA GLU A 49 15.76 -8.50 -7.13
C GLU A 49 14.43 -8.33 -7.86
N GLU A 50 14.11 -9.24 -8.78
CA GLU A 50 12.88 -9.20 -9.58
C GLU A 50 11.64 -9.31 -8.69
N GLU A 51 11.64 -10.24 -7.73
CA GLU A 51 10.52 -10.42 -6.79
C GLU A 51 10.34 -9.18 -5.90
N ILE A 52 11.45 -8.60 -5.41
CA ILE A 52 11.41 -7.37 -4.60
C ILE A 52 10.79 -6.21 -5.40
N ARG A 53 11.22 -6.02 -6.66
CA ARG A 53 10.68 -4.98 -7.54
C ARG A 53 9.21 -5.22 -7.90
N LYS A 54 8.81 -6.47 -8.15
CA LYS A 54 7.42 -6.85 -8.41
C LYS A 54 6.50 -6.49 -7.24
N ILE A 55 6.94 -6.75 -6.00
CA ILE A 55 6.13 -6.38 -4.82
C ILE A 55 5.92 -4.86 -4.75
N VAL A 56 6.94 -4.08 -5.09
CA VAL A 56 6.88 -2.61 -5.06
C VAL A 56 5.96 -2.08 -6.15
N MET A 57 6.06 -2.62 -7.37
CA MET A 57 5.15 -2.29 -8.48
C MET A 57 3.69 -2.60 -8.14
N ASN A 58 3.43 -3.70 -7.43
CA ASN A 58 2.09 -4.10 -7.01
C ASN A 58 1.62 -3.40 -5.71
N ASN A 59 2.18 -2.22 -5.39
CA ASN A 59 1.85 -1.42 -4.21
C ASN A 59 1.94 -2.21 -2.88
N GLY A 60 2.88 -3.16 -2.81
CA GLY A 60 3.10 -3.96 -1.62
C GLY A 60 3.62 -3.14 -0.44
N ASN A 61 3.33 -3.62 0.77
CA ASN A 61 3.75 -2.95 2.00
C ASN A 61 5.28 -2.97 2.17
N LEU A 62 5.91 -1.80 2.01
CA LEU A 62 7.37 -1.64 2.06
C LEU A 62 7.99 -1.97 3.42
N SER A 63 7.22 -1.85 4.50
CA SER A 63 7.63 -2.20 5.87
C SER A 63 7.63 -3.71 6.11
N ARG A 64 7.07 -4.51 5.19
CA ARG A 64 7.05 -5.97 5.29
C ARG A 64 8.48 -6.52 5.28
N LYS A 65 8.81 -7.36 6.27
CA LYS A 65 10.13 -8.00 6.39
C LYS A 65 10.17 -9.45 5.89
N ARG A 66 9.04 -10.15 5.90
CA ARG A 66 8.94 -11.58 5.53
C ARG A 66 7.75 -11.84 4.62
N LYS A 67 7.95 -12.69 3.63
CA LYS A 67 6.85 -13.36 2.92
C LYS A 67 6.27 -14.41 3.86
N ARG A 68 4.95 -14.51 3.90
CA ARG A 68 4.22 -15.54 4.63
C ARG A 68 3.23 -16.08 3.63
N GLU A 69 3.46 -17.32 3.24
CA GLU A 69 2.58 -18.02 2.31
C GLU A 69 1.30 -18.40 3.04
N SER A 70 0.17 -18.27 2.36
CA SER A 70 -1.09 -18.84 2.81
C SER A 70 -1.56 -19.88 1.81
N PRO A 71 -2.24 -20.96 2.25
CA PRO A 71 -2.78 -21.97 1.35
C PRO A 71 -3.66 -21.38 0.23
N ASN A 72 -4.32 -20.26 0.52
CA ASN A 72 -5.25 -19.59 -0.37
C ASN A 72 -4.68 -18.25 -0.89
N GLU A 73 -3.37 -18.19 -1.14
CA GLU A 73 -2.72 -16.96 -1.64
C GLU A 73 -3.21 -16.60 -3.04
N GLU A 74 -3.53 -17.58 -3.89
CA GLU A 74 -4.06 -17.37 -5.25
C GLU A 74 -5.38 -16.58 -5.26
N ILE A 75 -6.32 -16.92 -4.37
CA ILE A 75 -7.58 -16.17 -4.20
C ILE A 75 -7.29 -14.71 -3.81
N GLY A 76 -6.32 -14.52 -2.92
CA GLY A 76 -5.86 -13.18 -2.51
C GLY A 76 -5.29 -12.40 -3.69
N GLU A 77 -4.41 -13.00 -4.47
CA GLU A 77 -3.79 -12.36 -5.64
C GLU A 77 -4.84 -11.98 -6.69
N ALA A 78 -5.77 -12.89 -7.03
CA ALA A 78 -6.88 -12.61 -7.94
C ALA A 78 -7.77 -11.47 -7.43
N LEU A 79 -8.05 -11.44 -6.13
CA LEU A 79 -8.85 -10.37 -5.52
C LEU A 79 -8.16 -9.00 -5.60
N ILE A 80 -6.83 -8.98 -5.48
CA ILE A 80 -6.03 -7.74 -5.61
C ILE A 80 -6.04 -7.24 -7.05
N VAL A 81 -5.90 -8.12 -8.04
CA VAL A 81 -6.01 -7.75 -9.46
C VAL A 81 -7.38 -7.12 -9.74
N TRP A 82 -8.46 -7.77 -9.29
CA TRP A 82 -9.81 -7.24 -9.42
C TRP A 82 -9.98 -5.89 -8.70
N PHE A 83 -9.42 -5.74 -7.48
CA PHE A 83 -9.49 -4.49 -6.72
C PHE A 83 -8.82 -3.34 -7.49
N HIS A 84 -7.66 -3.57 -8.09
CA HIS A 84 -6.98 -2.55 -8.91
C HIS A 84 -7.78 -2.17 -10.15
N GLN A 85 -8.42 -3.14 -10.82
CA GLN A 85 -9.30 -2.87 -11.97
C GLN A 85 -10.50 -1.99 -11.57
N MET A 86 -11.16 -2.33 -10.47
CA MET A 86 -12.30 -1.56 -9.96
C MET A 86 -11.89 -0.14 -9.52
N ARG A 87 -10.71 0.01 -8.90
CA ARG A 87 -10.16 1.33 -8.56
C ARG A 87 -9.83 2.17 -9.79
N ALA A 88 -9.32 1.57 -10.86
CA ALA A 88 -9.08 2.27 -12.12
C ALA A 88 -10.39 2.78 -12.77
N GLN A 89 -11.52 2.17 -12.44
CA GLN A 89 -12.87 2.59 -12.84
C GLN A 89 -13.52 3.57 -11.85
N ASN A 90 -12.77 4.11 -10.87
CA ASN A 90 -13.27 4.98 -9.80
C ASN A 90 -14.40 4.36 -8.95
N ALA A 91 -14.51 3.02 -8.93
CA ALA A 91 -15.51 2.36 -8.11
C ALA A 91 -15.16 2.43 -6.61
N THR A 92 -16.18 2.69 -5.79
CA THR A 92 -16.03 2.66 -4.33
C THR A 92 -16.19 1.22 -3.84
N ILE A 93 -15.11 0.65 -3.31
CA ILE A 93 -15.08 -0.74 -2.83
C ILE A 93 -15.00 -0.73 -1.31
N ASN A 94 -15.90 -1.48 -0.67
CA ASN A 94 -15.92 -1.66 0.78
C ASN A 94 -15.51 -3.10 1.15
N GLY A 95 -15.34 -3.33 2.46
CA GLY A 95 -14.94 -4.64 3.00
C GLY A 95 -15.89 -5.78 2.64
N PRO A 96 -17.21 -5.65 2.88
CA PRO A 96 -18.19 -6.68 2.52
C PRO A 96 -18.14 -7.07 1.05
N LEU A 97 -18.05 -6.09 0.14
CA LEU A 97 -17.95 -6.35 -1.30
C LEU A 97 -16.68 -7.12 -1.66
N MET A 98 -15.54 -6.81 -1.03
CA MET A 98 -14.31 -7.59 -1.22
C MET A 98 -14.47 -9.04 -0.72
N MET A 99 -15.16 -9.26 0.40
CA MET A 99 -15.40 -10.62 0.92
C MET A 99 -16.29 -11.42 -0.01
N GLU A 100 -17.37 -10.83 -0.51
CA GLU A 100 -18.26 -11.50 -1.46
C GLU A 100 -17.51 -11.85 -2.75
N LYS A 101 -16.71 -10.91 -3.27
CA LYS A 101 -15.87 -11.20 -4.44
C LYS A 101 -14.84 -12.29 -4.17
N ALA A 102 -14.26 -12.34 -2.98
CA ALA A 102 -13.32 -13.39 -2.60
C ALA A 102 -13.98 -14.78 -2.64
N LYS A 103 -15.24 -14.90 -2.20
CA LYS A 103 -16.00 -16.16 -2.31
C LYS A 103 -16.24 -16.57 -3.75
N GLN A 104 -16.63 -15.62 -4.62
CA GLN A 104 -16.83 -15.90 -6.04
C GLN A 104 -15.53 -16.39 -6.72
N LEU A 105 -14.42 -15.73 -6.40
CA LEU A 105 -13.10 -16.14 -6.90
C LEU A 105 -12.68 -17.51 -6.36
N ALA A 106 -12.98 -17.81 -5.10
CA ALA A 106 -12.72 -19.11 -4.51
C ALA A 106 -13.44 -20.25 -5.25
N ILE A 107 -14.70 -20.05 -5.62
CA ILE A 107 -15.45 -21.03 -6.43
C ILE A 107 -14.81 -21.20 -7.81
N THR A 108 -14.39 -20.10 -8.44
CA THR A 108 -13.77 -20.12 -9.78
C THR A 108 -12.40 -20.80 -9.78
N LEU A 109 -11.66 -20.70 -8.68
CA LEU A 109 -10.34 -21.30 -8.47
C LEU A 109 -10.42 -22.65 -7.76
N GLU A 110 -11.59 -23.30 -7.73
CA GLU A 110 -11.79 -24.64 -7.14
C GLU A 110 -11.47 -24.75 -5.64
N HIS A 111 -11.51 -23.63 -4.91
CA HIS A 111 -11.34 -23.52 -3.45
C HIS A 111 -12.68 -23.38 -2.73
N GLN A 112 -13.60 -24.33 -2.90
CA GLN A 112 -14.98 -24.22 -2.40
C GLN A 112 -15.08 -24.14 -0.87
N ASP A 113 -14.11 -24.69 -0.14
CA ASP A 113 -14.05 -24.65 1.32
C ASP A 113 -13.53 -23.33 1.89
N PHE A 114 -13.14 -22.37 1.03
CA PHE A 114 -12.61 -21.11 1.48
C PHE A 114 -13.71 -20.14 1.91
N GLU A 115 -13.72 -19.85 3.21
CA GLU A 115 -14.56 -18.81 3.80
C GLU A 115 -13.69 -17.59 4.22
N PRO A 116 -13.80 -16.44 3.53
CA PRO A 116 -13.01 -15.25 3.86
C PRO A 116 -13.44 -14.68 5.22
N SER A 117 -12.57 -14.79 6.21
CA SER A 117 -12.77 -14.12 7.50
C SER A 117 -12.37 -12.64 7.45
N TYR A 118 -12.90 -11.84 8.38
CA TYR A 118 -12.45 -10.46 8.58
C TYR A 118 -10.94 -10.36 8.79
N GLY A 119 -10.38 -11.23 9.63
CA GLY A 119 -8.94 -11.27 9.87
C GLY A 119 -8.12 -11.66 8.64
N TRP A 120 -8.66 -12.44 7.71
CA TRP A 120 -8.01 -12.73 6.43
C TRP A 120 -7.98 -11.46 5.55
N LEU A 121 -9.11 -10.77 5.42
CA LEU A 121 -9.21 -9.54 4.64
C LEU A 121 -8.29 -8.44 5.19
N GLU A 122 -8.26 -8.22 6.52
CA GLU A 122 -7.35 -7.22 7.14
C GLU A 122 -5.87 -7.51 6.82
N ARG A 123 -5.47 -8.78 6.86
CA ARG A 123 -4.11 -9.19 6.50
C ARG A 123 -3.82 -8.98 5.02
N LEU A 124 -4.77 -9.28 4.14
CA LEU A 124 -4.64 -9.04 2.70
C LEU A 124 -4.45 -7.53 2.45
N LYS A 125 -5.32 -6.69 3.01
CA LYS A 125 -5.21 -5.23 2.91
C LYS A 125 -3.87 -4.71 3.41
N SER A 126 -3.41 -5.19 4.57
CA SER A 126 -2.13 -4.80 5.15
C SER A 126 -0.94 -5.20 4.28
N ARG A 127 -1.00 -6.33 3.57
CA ARG A 127 0.06 -6.77 2.64
C ARG A 127 0.15 -5.91 1.38
N HIS A 128 -1.00 -5.47 0.87
CA HIS A 128 -1.13 -4.72 -0.40
C HIS A 128 -1.39 -3.22 -0.20
N ASN A 129 -1.16 -2.72 1.02
CA ASN A 129 -1.34 -1.32 1.38
C ASN A 129 -2.72 -0.75 0.99
N ILE A 130 -3.78 -1.56 1.12
CA ILE A 130 -5.15 -1.15 0.80
C ILE A 130 -5.75 -0.43 2.00
N LYS A 131 -6.27 0.78 1.74
CA LYS A 131 -7.07 1.53 2.69
C LYS A 131 -8.46 1.77 2.10
N PHE A 132 -9.49 1.48 2.89
CA PHE A 132 -10.84 1.93 2.54
C PHE A 132 -10.94 3.40 2.95
N ILE A 133 -11.13 4.27 1.96
CA ILE A 133 -11.41 5.67 2.20
C ILE A 133 -12.89 5.72 2.56
N LYS A 134 -13.21 6.24 3.74
CA LYS A 134 -14.59 6.58 4.07
C LYS A 134 -14.92 7.83 3.28
N ILE A 135 -15.53 7.66 2.10
CA ILE A 135 -16.07 8.78 1.36
C ILE A 135 -17.30 9.23 2.16
N SER A 136 -17.16 10.31 2.92
CA SER A 136 -18.33 11.01 3.43
C SER A 136 -19.07 11.56 2.20
N GLY A 137 -20.34 11.18 2.02
CA GLY A 137 -21.11 11.41 0.80
C GLY A 137 -21.31 12.88 0.41
N GLU A 138 -20.85 13.82 1.23
CA GLU A 138 -20.92 15.26 0.99
C GLU A 138 -19.98 15.72 -0.11
N GLN A 139 -18.80 15.10 -0.26
CA GLN A 139 -17.75 15.64 -1.15
C GLN A 139 -18.04 15.40 -2.65
N ALA A 140 -18.79 14.36 -2.99
CA ALA A 140 -19.15 14.05 -4.38
C ALA A 140 -20.45 14.74 -4.83
N ALA A 141 -21.27 15.21 -3.89
CA ALA A 141 -22.51 15.96 -4.14
C ALA A 141 -22.31 17.48 -3.95
N ALA A 142 -21.10 17.92 -3.59
CA ALA A 142 -20.79 19.32 -3.39
C ALA A 142 -20.81 20.06 -4.74
N ASP A 143 -21.61 21.11 -4.82
CA ASP A 143 -21.60 22.04 -5.95
C ASP A 143 -20.35 22.92 -5.89
N HIS A 144 -19.25 22.39 -6.42
CA HIS A 144 -17.98 23.11 -6.48
C HIS A 144 -18.09 24.40 -7.29
N ALA A 145 -18.93 24.43 -8.34
CA ALA A 145 -19.13 25.61 -9.16
C ALA A 145 -19.90 26.70 -8.40
N GLY A 146 -20.95 26.33 -7.66
CA GLY A 146 -21.66 27.23 -6.76
C GLY A 146 -20.77 27.76 -5.63
N ALA A 147 -19.94 26.90 -5.05
CA ALA A 147 -18.97 27.31 -4.03
C ALA A 147 -17.91 28.30 -4.58
N GLU A 148 -17.34 28.02 -5.75
CA GLU A 148 -16.39 28.94 -6.41
C GLU A 148 -17.06 30.26 -6.80
N TYR A 149 -18.29 30.22 -7.32
CA TYR A 149 -19.05 31.43 -7.60
C TYR A 149 -19.25 32.27 -6.33
N TRP A 150 -19.67 31.64 -5.23
CA TRP A 150 -19.90 32.33 -3.97
C TRP A 150 -18.61 32.95 -3.40
N ILE A 151 -17.49 32.21 -3.42
CA ILE A 151 -16.17 32.71 -2.97
C ILE A 151 -15.72 33.91 -3.80
N ASN A 152 -15.93 33.88 -5.12
CA ASN A 152 -15.42 34.94 -5.99
C ASN A 152 -16.35 36.16 -6.08
N ASN A 153 -17.66 35.97 -5.92
CA ASN A 153 -18.64 37.03 -6.23
C ASN A 153 -19.43 37.52 -5.02
N VAL A 154 -19.59 36.70 -3.97
CA VAL A 154 -20.43 37.04 -2.80
C VAL A 154 -19.56 37.32 -1.58
N LEU A 155 -18.59 36.45 -1.30
CA LEU A 155 -17.71 36.56 -0.14
C LEU A 155 -16.99 37.92 -0.04
N PRO A 156 -16.43 38.51 -1.11
CA PRO A 156 -15.72 39.79 -1.01
C PRO A 156 -16.58 40.92 -0.45
N GLY A 157 -17.87 40.99 -0.81
CA GLY A 157 -18.79 42.00 -0.28
C GLY A 157 -19.27 41.71 1.14
N VAL A 158 -19.26 40.44 1.57
CA VAL A 158 -19.61 40.07 2.96
C VAL A 158 -18.49 40.44 3.93
N ILE A 159 -17.24 40.36 3.49
CA ILE A 159 -16.06 40.72 4.31
C ILE A 159 -15.67 42.20 4.17
N GLU A 160 -16.30 42.95 3.26
CA GLU A 160 -16.06 44.38 3.05
C GLU A 160 -16.57 45.18 4.26
N GLY A 161 -15.68 45.40 5.23
CA GLY A 161 -15.99 46.09 6.49
C GLY A 161 -15.55 45.34 7.75
N TYR A 162 -15.07 44.10 7.60
CA TYR A 162 -14.44 43.34 8.68
C TYR A 162 -12.92 43.38 8.52
N ASP A 163 -12.21 43.48 9.65
CA ASP A 163 -10.76 43.27 9.64
C ASP A 163 -10.48 41.78 9.37
N LEU A 164 -9.38 41.47 8.66
CA LEU A 164 -9.02 40.09 8.36
C LEU A 164 -8.79 39.25 9.63
N ASN A 165 -8.42 39.88 10.75
CA ASN A 165 -8.27 39.21 12.04
C ASN A 165 -9.62 38.78 12.66
N ASP A 166 -10.74 39.33 12.19
CA ASP A 166 -12.09 38.98 12.63
C ASP A 166 -12.75 37.93 11.71
N VAL A 167 -12.05 37.51 10.64
CA VAL A 167 -12.53 36.48 9.70
C VAL A 167 -11.94 35.12 10.06
N PHE A 168 -12.70 34.31 10.79
CA PHE A 168 -12.28 32.98 11.22
C PHE A 168 -12.65 31.91 10.20
N LYS A 169 -11.68 31.08 9.82
CA LYS A 169 -11.94 29.83 9.11
C LYS A 169 -12.28 28.76 10.15
N CYS A 170 -13.53 28.29 10.17
CA CYS A 170 -13.86 27.07 10.90
C CYS A 170 -13.25 25.86 10.18
N GLY A 171 -12.49 25.06 10.93
CA GLY A 171 -11.90 23.80 10.49
C GLY A 171 -12.69 22.60 10.99
#